data_AF-A0A955ZCC5-F1
#
_entry.id   AF-A0A955ZCC5-F1
#
_cell.length_a   1.000
_cell.length_b   1.000
_cell.length_c   1.000
_cell.angle_alpha   90.00
_cell.angle_beta   90.00
_cell.angle_gamma   90.00
#
_symmetry.space_group_name_H-M   'P 1'
#
loop_
_entity.id
_entity.type
_entity.pdbx_description
1 polymer ?
#
loop_
_entity_poly.entity_id
_entity_poly.type
_entity_poly.pdbx_seq_one_letter_code
_entity_poly.pdbx_strand_id
1 'polypeptide(L)'
;MPRRALSLVILIAACGGPPPKAPAATPAPMATAKVVTEARASLDADGVEALLNHVAARRGCTDSCCLGELPEAYQRAWPGHADARHAAELRAILDAPATPAVHAVAALWLSRALDVQDVSRLSRCLYSNEPAGVFPTVIVGQLAQRCYPVAWSEETLGAQCLEALSRITSERFQSAQDAQAWIETHGDPKNTVDYWQKTLGTTRPAPKSLVDQLRRHSPELLFRVVAQEPDVLSDDTWPIFDAVAKTNVGPERILRLLRREESFPELQVPAGYARFAATVLGRAVHIFEAKHAASLFALWEQKQCCEQDGLRAELAVGIVELVPYDDGQRMLLDALKESEHSQPRLLEALARRYPRRSIPVLSEWFYGDAAKQAGAADETAAAILRGLSQQHSKVILRWVIRKKAPNTNDARVVEALMSAAAVSGYEVPELCSGRLTKPLGKAETPESRKKSEAYYRALRMKCTQDALRWVRRPLRVL
;
A
#
# COMPACT_ATOMS: atom_id res chain seq x y z
N MET A 1 42.70 -6.30 -11.09
CA MET A 1 42.26 -5.08 -11.79
C MET A 1 40.94 -4.61 -11.18
N PRO A 2 40.94 -3.65 -10.23
CA PRO A 2 39.71 -3.16 -9.63
C PRO A 2 39.16 -1.94 -10.39
N ARG A 3 37.83 -1.93 -10.53
CA ARG A 3 37.00 -0.93 -11.21
C ARG A 3 36.94 0.37 -10.40
N ARG A 4 37.10 1.50 -11.09
CA ARG A 4 36.91 2.85 -10.53
C ARG A 4 35.43 3.14 -10.35
N ALA A 5 35.01 3.40 -9.11
CA ALA A 5 33.75 4.06 -8.79
C ALA A 5 33.99 5.57 -8.79
N LEU A 6 33.22 6.30 -9.60
CA LEU A 6 33.19 7.76 -9.62
C LEU A 6 32.16 8.22 -8.58
N SER A 7 32.64 8.61 -7.41
CA SER A 7 31.84 9.30 -6.41
C SER A 7 31.68 10.76 -6.81
N LEU A 8 30.47 11.17 -7.18
CA LEU A 8 30.11 12.56 -7.38
C LEU A 8 29.90 13.23 -6.01
N VAL A 9 30.86 14.04 -5.60
CA VAL A 9 30.78 14.89 -4.40
C VAL A 9 29.92 16.11 -4.73
N ILE A 10 28.74 16.22 -4.12
CA ILE A 10 27.95 17.45 -4.12
C ILE A 10 28.50 18.33 -2.98
N LEU A 11 29.29 19.33 -3.35
CA LEU A 11 29.72 20.41 -2.47
C LEU A 11 28.53 21.36 -2.22
N ILE A 12 27.96 21.30 -1.03
CA ILE A 12 27.07 22.34 -0.51
C ILE A 12 27.95 23.52 -0.10
N ALA A 13 28.10 24.49 -0.99
CA ALA A 13 28.69 25.78 -0.63
C ALA A 13 27.68 26.60 0.16
N ALA A 14 27.84 26.59 1.49
CA ALA A 14 27.23 27.56 2.38
C ALA A 14 27.92 28.91 2.20
N CYS A 15 27.32 29.82 1.44
CA CYS A 15 27.61 31.25 1.51
C CYS A 15 26.38 31.95 2.08
N GLY A 16 26.41 32.16 3.40
CA GLY A 16 25.49 33.05 4.09
C GLY A 16 25.77 34.50 3.72
N GLY A 17 24.82 35.11 3.03
CA GLY A 17 24.68 36.56 2.91
C GLY A 17 23.19 36.89 3.00
N PRO A 18 22.79 37.99 3.68
CA PRO A 18 21.39 38.40 3.67
C PRO A 18 20.96 38.73 2.24
N PRO A 19 19.71 38.39 1.84
CA PRO A 19 19.23 38.63 0.49
C PRO A 19 19.24 40.14 0.20
N PRO A 20 19.66 40.58 -1.01
CA PRO A 20 19.49 41.96 -1.41
C PRO A 20 18.01 42.30 -1.40
N LYS A 21 17.65 43.47 -0.83
CA LYS A 21 16.28 44.00 -0.88
C LYS A 21 15.79 43.98 -2.32
N ALA A 22 14.73 43.20 -2.58
CA ALA A 22 14.05 43.20 -3.86
C ALA A 22 13.58 44.63 -4.19
N PRO A 23 13.75 45.12 -5.44
CA PRO A 23 13.10 46.35 -5.88
C PRO A 23 11.58 46.17 -5.75
N ALA A 24 10.90 47.21 -5.26
CA ALA A 24 9.46 47.21 -5.10
C ALA A 24 8.78 46.79 -6.41
N ALA A 25 8.05 45.68 -6.38
CA ALA A 25 7.24 45.23 -7.50
C ALA A 25 6.17 46.29 -7.78
N THR A 26 6.24 46.90 -8.96
CA THR A 26 5.16 47.72 -9.49
C THR A 26 3.90 46.85 -9.53
N PRO A 27 2.77 47.27 -8.93
CA PRO A 27 1.55 46.48 -8.95
C PRO A 27 1.12 46.27 -10.40
N ALA A 28 0.97 45.01 -10.80
CA ALA A 28 0.40 44.65 -12.08
C ALA A 28 -1.00 45.29 -12.22
N PRO A 29 -1.37 45.81 -13.39
CA PRO A 29 -2.64 46.51 -13.59
C PRO A 29 -3.81 45.59 -13.26
N MET A 30 -4.72 46.06 -12.40
CA MET A 30 -5.96 45.38 -11.95
C MET A 30 -6.95 45.03 -13.09
N ALA A 31 -6.63 45.34 -14.35
CA ALA A 31 -7.49 45.09 -15.51
C ALA A 31 -7.64 43.59 -15.87
N THR A 32 -6.71 42.73 -15.46
CA THR A 32 -6.78 41.27 -15.70
C THR A 32 -7.73 40.53 -14.78
N ALA A 33 -8.10 41.09 -13.62
CA ALA A 33 -8.98 40.40 -12.66
C ALA A 33 -10.42 40.24 -13.17
N LYS A 34 -10.90 41.16 -14.02
CA LYS A 34 -12.29 41.18 -14.51
C LYS A 34 -12.53 40.17 -15.65
N VAL A 35 -11.55 39.99 -16.54
CA VAL A 35 -11.61 38.98 -17.63
C VAL A 35 -11.59 37.55 -17.07
N VAL A 36 -10.85 37.34 -15.99
CA VAL A 36 -10.71 36.04 -15.31
C VAL A 36 -11.97 35.64 -14.53
N THR A 37 -12.80 36.60 -14.11
CA THR A 37 -14.05 36.31 -13.39
C THR A 37 -15.23 36.01 -14.30
N GLU A 38 -15.17 36.36 -15.59
CA GLU A 38 -16.21 36.04 -16.59
C GLU A 38 -15.92 34.73 -17.35
N ALA A 39 -14.66 34.28 -17.44
CA ALA A 39 -14.26 32.93 -17.89
C ALA A 39 -14.69 31.80 -16.92
N ARG A 40 -15.69 32.04 -16.06
CA ARG A 40 -16.03 31.22 -14.89
C ARG A 40 -17.05 30.10 -15.14
N ALA A 41 -17.48 29.83 -16.37
CA ALA A 41 -18.59 28.89 -16.59
C ALA A 41 -18.37 27.75 -17.59
N SER A 42 -17.52 27.88 -18.60
CA SER A 42 -17.32 26.84 -19.64
C SER A 42 -15.86 26.49 -19.85
N LEU A 43 -15.58 25.21 -20.04
CA LEU A 43 -14.26 24.66 -20.35
C LEU A 43 -14.15 24.47 -21.87
N ASP A 44 -14.51 25.51 -22.62
CA ASP A 44 -14.48 25.57 -24.09
C ASP A 44 -13.13 26.12 -24.60
N ALA A 45 -12.98 26.23 -25.93
CA ALA A 45 -11.74 26.67 -26.56
C ALA A 45 -11.29 28.06 -26.09
N ASP A 46 -12.23 28.99 -25.93
CA ASP A 46 -11.96 30.36 -25.49
C ASP A 46 -11.50 30.38 -24.02
N GLY A 47 -12.12 29.55 -23.17
CA GLY A 47 -11.66 29.34 -21.78
C GLY A 47 -10.24 28.78 -21.69
N VAL A 48 -9.90 27.80 -22.53
CA VAL A 48 -8.53 27.24 -22.59
C VAL A 48 -7.52 28.27 -23.10
N GLU A 49 -7.89 29.09 -24.09
CA GLU A 49 -7.02 30.13 -24.63
C GLU A 49 -6.79 31.27 -23.63
N ALA A 50 -7.82 31.66 -22.88
CA ALA A 50 -7.68 32.61 -21.77
C ALA A 50 -6.69 32.11 -20.70
N LEU A 51 -6.70 30.81 -20.41
CA LEU A 51 -5.73 30.20 -19.50
C LEU A 51 -4.31 30.24 -20.04
N LEU A 52 -4.11 29.89 -21.31
CA LEU A 52 -2.80 29.94 -21.95
C LEU A 52 -2.19 31.33 -21.86
N ASN A 53 -2.99 32.37 -22.10
CA ASN A 53 -2.57 33.77 -21.95
C ASN A 53 -2.20 34.11 -20.50
N HIS A 54 -2.96 33.60 -19.52
CA HIS A 54 -2.67 33.78 -18.09
C HIS A 54 -1.37 33.08 -17.66
N VAL A 55 -1.12 31.86 -18.15
CA VAL A 55 0.11 31.09 -17.90
C VAL A 55 1.31 31.76 -18.58
N ALA A 56 1.15 32.22 -19.83
CA ALA A 56 2.18 32.92 -20.58
C ALA A 56 2.62 34.22 -19.88
N ALA A 57 1.67 34.96 -19.28
CA ALA A 57 1.97 36.16 -18.48
C ALA A 57 2.82 35.86 -17.22
N ARG A 58 2.92 34.59 -16.81
CA ARG A 58 3.68 34.13 -15.64
C ARG A 58 4.97 33.39 -15.98
N ARG A 59 5.46 33.40 -17.24
CA ARG A 59 6.74 32.75 -17.63
C ARG A 59 7.97 33.17 -16.83
N GLY A 60 7.94 34.34 -16.17
CA GLY A 60 9.00 34.77 -15.24
C GLY A 60 9.01 34.03 -13.90
N CYS A 61 8.07 33.10 -13.69
CA CYS A 61 8.00 32.29 -12.49
C CYS A 61 9.03 31.18 -12.44
N THR A 62 9.75 31.10 -11.32
CA THR A 62 10.74 30.05 -11.06
C THR A 62 10.24 28.97 -10.09
N ASP A 63 9.09 29.16 -9.44
CA ASP A 63 8.48 28.18 -8.55
C ASP A 63 6.95 28.10 -8.69
N SER A 64 6.35 27.05 -8.14
CA SER A 64 4.90 26.81 -8.20
C SER A 64 4.07 27.78 -7.35
N CYS A 65 4.67 28.54 -6.44
CA CYS A 65 3.96 29.46 -5.56
C CYS A 65 3.74 30.84 -6.21
N CYS A 66 4.68 31.27 -7.06
CA CYS A 66 4.48 32.48 -7.85
C CYS A 66 3.47 32.27 -9.00
N LEU A 67 3.16 31.02 -9.35
CA LEU A 67 2.03 30.69 -10.21
C LEU A 67 0.68 31.05 -9.59
N GLY A 68 0.63 31.54 -8.34
CA GLY A 68 -0.53 32.12 -7.66
C GLY A 68 -1.71 31.17 -7.47
N GLU A 69 -2.75 31.62 -6.77
CA GLU A 69 -4.05 30.98 -6.85
C GLU A 69 -4.51 31.08 -8.31
N LEU A 70 -4.50 29.95 -9.01
CA LEU A 70 -5.24 29.83 -10.26
C LEU A 70 -6.70 30.21 -9.95
N PRO A 71 -7.41 30.86 -10.89
CA PRO A 71 -8.78 31.27 -10.61
C PRO A 71 -9.62 30.04 -10.23
N GLU A 72 -10.62 30.21 -9.37
CA GLU A 72 -11.35 29.10 -8.74
C GLU A 72 -11.90 28.04 -9.72
N ALA A 73 -12.32 28.46 -10.92
CA ALA A 73 -12.72 27.57 -12.02
C ALA A 73 -11.57 26.68 -12.49
N TYR A 74 -10.37 27.24 -12.50
CA TYR A 74 -9.13 26.52 -12.74
C TYR A 74 -8.68 25.72 -11.53
N GLN A 75 -8.83 26.13 -10.26
CA GLN A 75 -8.55 25.21 -9.14
C GLN A 75 -9.48 23.98 -9.15
N ARG A 76 -10.70 24.12 -9.67
CA ARG A 76 -11.62 23.00 -9.95
C ARG A 76 -11.21 22.17 -11.18
N ALA A 77 -10.54 22.77 -12.17
CA ALA A 77 -10.03 22.11 -13.39
C ALA A 77 -8.54 21.67 -13.31
N TRP A 78 -7.78 22.16 -12.33
CA TRP A 78 -6.36 21.92 -12.02
C TRP A 78 -6.29 20.72 -11.05
N PRO A 79 -5.15 20.01 -10.98
CA PRO A 79 -5.08 18.57 -10.75
C PRO A 79 -5.60 18.19 -9.37
N GLY A 80 -6.73 17.48 -9.38
CA GLY A 80 -7.42 16.92 -8.22
C GLY A 80 -8.84 16.48 -8.55
N HIS A 81 -9.50 17.18 -9.49
CA HIS A 81 -10.96 17.04 -9.73
C HIS A 81 -11.40 17.20 -11.20
N ALA A 82 -10.61 16.75 -12.18
CA ALA A 82 -11.14 16.57 -13.53
C ALA A 82 -12.18 15.45 -13.48
N ASP A 83 -13.43 15.80 -13.19
CA ASP A 83 -14.55 14.88 -13.16
C ASP A 83 -14.91 14.45 -14.58
N ALA A 84 -15.71 13.38 -14.69
CA ALA A 84 -16.19 12.89 -15.99
C ALA A 84 -17.01 13.93 -16.78
N ARG A 85 -17.43 15.05 -16.16
CA ARG A 85 -18.23 16.09 -16.83
C ARG A 85 -17.37 16.93 -17.76
N HIS A 86 -16.15 17.30 -17.35
CA HIS A 86 -15.25 18.10 -18.20
C HIS A 86 -14.56 17.26 -19.30
N ALA A 87 -14.49 15.94 -19.15
CA ALA A 87 -13.90 15.06 -20.17
C ALA A 87 -14.61 15.15 -21.53
N ALA A 88 -15.94 15.32 -21.54
CA ALA A 88 -16.71 15.48 -22.77
C ALA A 88 -16.39 16.79 -23.51
N GLU A 89 -16.24 17.90 -22.76
CA GLU A 89 -15.88 19.21 -23.31
C GLU A 89 -14.45 19.20 -23.88
N LEU A 90 -13.50 18.60 -23.16
CA LEU A 90 -12.13 18.43 -23.62
C LEU A 90 -12.03 17.58 -24.90
N ARG A 91 -12.83 16.52 -25.01
CA ARG A 91 -12.93 15.73 -26.25
C ARG A 91 -13.48 16.57 -27.40
N ALA A 92 -14.52 17.36 -27.14
CA ALA A 92 -15.09 18.25 -28.15
C ALA A 92 -14.06 19.28 -28.64
N ILE A 93 -13.20 19.82 -27.75
CA ILE A 93 -12.10 20.71 -28.14
C ILE A 93 -11.10 19.99 -29.05
N LEU A 94 -10.68 18.76 -28.71
CA LEU A 94 -9.75 17.98 -29.54
C LEU A 94 -10.34 17.58 -30.90
N ASP A 95 -11.67 17.50 -31.00
CA ASP A 95 -12.38 17.18 -32.24
C ASP A 95 -12.73 18.43 -33.07
N ALA A 96 -12.71 19.63 -32.47
CA ALA A 96 -13.01 20.90 -33.11
C ALA A 96 -11.75 21.58 -33.70
N PRO A 97 -11.92 22.45 -34.72
CA PRO A 97 -10.83 23.31 -35.16
C PRO A 97 -10.46 24.30 -34.05
N ALA A 98 -9.26 24.17 -33.51
CA ALA A 98 -8.69 25.07 -32.50
C ALA A 98 -7.18 25.25 -32.75
N THR A 99 -6.54 26.15 -32.00
CA THR A 99 -5.10 26.35 -32.10
C THR A 99 -4.32 25.16 -31.52
N PRO A 100 -3.09 24.86 -31.99
CA PRO A 100 -2.28 23.77 -31.47
C PRO A 100 -2.02 23.87 -29.96
N ALA A 101 -1.93 25.09 -29.45
CA ALA A 101 -1.77 25.36 -28.02
C ALA A 101 -3.02 24.92 -27.22
N VAL A 102 -4.22 25.24 -27.72
CA VAL A 102 -5.49 24.83 -27.09
C VAL A 102 -5.63 23.30 -27.10
N HIS A 103 -5.31 22.65 -28.23
CA HIS A 103 -5.31 21.19 -28.31
C HIS A 103 -4.31 20.54 -27.35
N ALA A 104 -3.10 21.10 -27.20
CA ALA A 104 -2.09 20.56 -26.32
C ALA A 104 -2.50 20.61 -24.83
N VAL A 105 -3.10 21.72 -24.39
CA VAL A 105 -3.66 21.82 -23.03
C VAL A 105 -4.81 20.84 -22.86
N ALA A 106 -5.72 20.77 -23.83
CA ALA A 106 -6.84 19.83 -23.77
C ALA A 106 -6.37 18.38 -23.67
N ALA A 107 -5.35 17.98 -24.44
CA ALA A 107 -4.73 16.66 -24.38
C ALA A 107 -4.13 16.36 -23.00
N LEU A 108 -3.35 17.27 -22.44
CA LEU A 108 -2.75 17.12 -21.11
C LEU A 108 -3.81 16.98 -20.01
N TRP A 109 -4.89 17.76 -20.09
CA TRP A 109 -5.96 17.72 -19.10
C TRP A 109 -6.78 16.44 -19.23
N LEU A 110 -7.12 16.05 -20.45
CA LEU A 110 -7.83 14.82 -20.74
C LEU A 110 -7.06 13.59 -20.25
N SER A 111 -5.72 13.63 -20.31
CA SER A 111 -4.86 12.54 -19.81
C SER A 111 -5.04 12.20 -18.32
N ARG A 112 -5.60 13.13 -17.52
CA ARG A 112 -5.88 12.90 -16.09
C ARG A 112 -7.17 12.12 -15.85
N ALA A 113 -8.08 12.09 -16.82
CA ALA A 113 -9.26 11.22 -16.76
C ALA A 113 -8.88 9.73 -16.92
N LEU A 114 -7.68 9.44 -17.44
CA LEU A 114 -7.16 8.08 -17.67
C LEU A 114 -8.12 7.20 -18.52
N ASP A 115 -8.92 7.83 -19.38
CA ASP A 115 -9.86 7.12 -20.25
C ASP A 115 -9.17 6.69 -21.55
N VAL A 116 -9.11 5.38 -21.73
CA VAL A 116 -8.48 4.74 -22.89
C VAL A 116 -9.18 5.08 -24.20
N GLN A 117 -10.46 5.48 -24.17
CA GLN A 117 -11.15 5.93 -25.38
C GLN A 117 -10.46 7.14 -26.04
N ASP A 118 -9.68 7.90 -25.27
CA ASP A 118 -8.99 9.08 -25.74
C ASP A 118 -7.65 8.78 -26.43
N VAL A 119 -7.15 7.54 -26.36
CA VAL A 119 -5.93 7.12 -27.07
C VAL A 119 -6.03 7.36 -28.58
N SER A 120 -7.18 7.02 -29.18
CA SER A 120 -7.41 7.24 -30.62
C SER A 120 -7.47 8.72 -30.99
N ARG A 121 -7.96 9.58 -30.09
CA ARG A 121 -8.01 11.03 -30.33
C ARG A 121 -6.61 11.62 -30.28
N LEU A 122 -5.82 11.22 -29.29
CA LEU A 122 -4.46 11.69 -29.05
C LEU A 122 -3.46 11.15 -30.08
N SER A 123 -3.68 9.95 -30.62
CA SER A 123 -2.80 9.40 -31.66
C SER A 123 -2.80 10.24 -32.94
N ARG A 124 -3.91 10.93 -33.25
CA ARG A 124 -4.01 11.82 -34.43
C ARG A 124 -3.05 13.01 -34.38
N CYS A 125 -2.66 13.46 -33.18
CA CYS A 125 -1.77 14.62 -33.00
C CYS A 125 -0.32 14.23 -32.69
N LEU A 126 0.00 12.94 -32.55
CA LEU A 126 1.35 12.44 -32.18
C LEU A 126 2.49 12.99 -33.05
N TYR A 127 2.24 13.11 -34.36
CA TYR A 127 3.24 13.56 -35.33
C TYR A 127 3.19 15.07 -35.61
N SER A 128 2.37 15.84 -34.87
CA SER A 128 2.33 17.29 -35.04
C SER A 128 3.57 17.96 -34.48
N ASN A 129 4.28 18.69 -35.35
CA ASN A 129 5.42 19.54 -34.98
C ASN A 129 5.00 21.01 -34.79
N GLU A 130 3.71 21.30 -34.81
CA GLU A 130 3.21 22.66 -34.62
C GLU A 130 3.51 23.13 -33.19
N PRO A 131 3.94 24.40 -33.02
CA PRO A 131 4.28 24.93 -31.71
C PRO A 131 3.03 25.00 -30.82
N ALA A 132 3.07 24.32 -29.68
CA ALA A 132 2.00 24.37 -28.68
C ALA A 132 2.22 25.46 -27.62
N GLY A 133 3.40 26.08 -27.61
CA GLY A 133 3.78 27.11 -26.67
C GLY A 133 4.71 26.59 -25.58
N VAL A 134 4.71 27.27 -24.43
CA VAL A 134 5.65 27.03 -23.34
C VAL A 134 4.92 26.38 -22.17
N PHE A 135 5.37 25.20 -21.75
CA PHE A 135 4.72 24.39 -20.71
C PHE A 135 5.62 24.23 -19.48
N PRO A 136 5.04 24.14 -18.27
CA PRO A 136 5.78 23.85 -17.06
C PRO A 136 6.17 22.36 -17.04
N THR A 137 7.48 22.10 -16.98
CA THR A 137 8.00 20.77 -16.68
C THR A 137 7.90 20.52 -15.17
N VAL A 138 7.19 19.45 -14.78
CA VAL A 138 7.02 19.07 -13.38
C VAL A 138 7.65 17.70 -13.16
N ILE A 139 8.68 17.65 -12.31
CA ILE A 139 9.29 16.38 -11.92
C ILE A 139 8.44 15.77 -10.80
N VAL A 140 7.95 14.55 -10.98
CA VAL A 140 6.98 13.87 -10.08
C VAL A 140 7.38 13.89 -8.58
N GLY A 141 8.68 13.95 -8.25
CA GLY A 141 9.17 14.06 -6.87
C GLY A 141 9.00 15.44 -6.20
N GLN A 142 8.64 16.48 -6.94
CA GLN A 142 8.56 17.86 -6.47
C GLN A 142 7.19 18.24 -5.88
N LEU A 143 6.14 17.48 -6.19
CA LEU A 143 4.77 17.72 -5.70
C LEU A 143 4.60 17.56 -4.18
N ALA A 144 5.59 16.97 -3.50
CA ALA A 144 5.62 16.88 -2.04
C ALA A 144 6.06 18.20 -1.35
N GLN A 145 6.52 19.19 -2.12
CA GLN A 145 6.94 20.49 -1.60
C GLN A 145 5.83 21.54 -1.79
N ARG A 146 5.68 22.42 -0.79
CA ARG A 146 4.66 23.50 -0.82
C ARG A 146 4.87 24.46 -1.99
N CYS A 147 6.13 24.76 -2.30
CA CYS A 147 6.57 25.47 -3.50
C CYS A 147 7.68 24.63 -4.10
N TYR A 148 7.58 24.27 -5.38
CA TYR A 148 8.63 23.54 -6.07
C TYR A 148 9.15 24.30 -7.29
N PRO A 149 10.44 24.13 -7.66
CA PRO A 149 11.01 24.75 -8.85
C PRO A 149 10.25 24.30 -10.10
N VAL A 150 9.89 25.26 -10.95
CA VAL A 150 9.26 25.00 -12.25
C VAL A 150 10.24 25.44 -13.33
N ALA A 151 10.59 24.52 -14.23
CA ALA A 151 11.29 24.86 -15.45
C ALA A 151 10.30 24.88 -16.62
N TRP A 152 10.53 25.76 -17.57
CA TRP A 152 9.65 25.95 -18.72
C TRP A 152 10.33 25.43 -19.98
N SER A 153 9.61 24.68 -20.80
CA SER A 153 10.09 24.20 -22.09
C SER A 153 9.15 24.62 -23.21
N GLU A 154 9.72 24.94 -24.38
CA GLU A 154 8.95 25.07 -25.62
C GLU A 154 8.61 23.68 -26.13
N GLU A 155 7.32 23.43 -26.35
CA GLU A 155 6.81 22.10 -26.70
C GLU A 155 5.96 22.16 -27.97
N THR A 156 5.89 21.02 -28.65
CA THR A 156 4.99 20.83 -29.80
C THR A 156 3.70 20.17 -29.35
N LEU A 157 2.65 20.28 -30.18
CA LEU A 157 1.41 19.54 -29.94
C LEU A 157 1.67 18.02 -29.85
N GLY A 158 2.53 17.48 -30.72
CA GLY A 158 2.91 16.07 -30.69
C GLY A 158 3.58 15.65 -29.39
N ALA A 159 4.48 16.46 -28.83
CA ALA A 159 5.12 16.17 -27.55
C ALA A 159 4.12 16.10 -26.39
N GLN A 160 3.14 17.01 -26.36
CA GLN A 160 2.09 17.03 -25.35
C GLN A 160 1.09 15.88 -25.52
N CYS A 161 0.75 15.51 -26.76
CA CYS A 161 -0.03 14.31 -27.04
C CYS A 161 0.71 13.03 -26.64
N LEU A 162 2.03 12.96 -26.83
CA LEU A 162 2.87 11.84 -26.40
C LEU A 162 2.92 11.71 -24.88
N GLU A 163 3.05 12.83 -24.16
CA GLU A 163 2.98 12.85 -22.70
C GLU A 163 1.59 12.42 -22.20
N ALA A 164 0.52 12.94 -22.82
CA ALA A 164 -0.85 12.58 -22.49
C ALA A 164 -1.11 11.08 -22.70
N LEU A 165 -0.63 10.52 -23.82
CA LEU A 165 -0.70 9.09 -24.11
C LEU A 165 0.06 8.28 -23.08
N SER A 166 1.31 8.64 -22.79
CA SER A 166 2.14 8.00 -21.75
C SER A 166 1.42 7.94 -20.40
N ARG A 167 0.67 9.01 -20.07
CA ARG A 167 -0.13 9.04 -18.84
C ARG A 167 -1.33 8.11 -18.88
N ILE A 168 -2.11 8.08 -19.96
CA ILE A 168 -3.30 7.23 -20.10
C ILE A 168 -2.92 5.75 -20.18
N THR A 169 -1.91 5.40 -21.00
CA THR A 169 -1.48 4.01 -21.19
C THR A 169 -0.64 3.48 -20.05
N SER A 170 -0.12 4.37 -19.19
CA SER A 170 0.85 4.05 -18.13
C SER A 170 2.23 3.64 -18.64
N GLU A 171 2.51 3.91 -19.91
CA GLU A 171 3.77 3.57 -20.56
C GLU A 171 4.66 4.80 -20.73
N ARG A 172 5.96 4.58 -20.89
CA ARG A 172 6.88 5.67 -21.24
C ARG A 172 7.28 5.53 -22.69
N PHE A 173 6.83 6.48 -23.51
CA PHE A 173 7.22 6.55 -24.90
C PHE A 173 8.36 7.55 -25.09
N GLN A 174 9.42 7.16 -25.81
CA GLN A 174 10.52 8.05 -26.14
C GLN A 174 10.24 8.84 -27.42
N SER A 175 9.38 8.30 -28.30
CA SER A 175 9.00 8.92 -29.56
C SER A 175 7.55 8.61 -29.95
N ALA A 176 7.01 9.39 -30.89
CA ALA A 176 5.71 9.11 -31.51
C ALA A 176 5.67 7.75 -32.22
N GLN A 177 6.79 7.30 -32.80
CA GLN A 177 6.90 5.99 -33.43
C GLN A 177 6.77 4.86 -32.41
N ASP A 178 7.40 5.00 -31.24
CA ASP A 178 7.30 4.00 -30.16
C ASP A 178 5.86 3.89 -29.65
N ALA A 179 5.18 5.04 -29.46
CA ALA A 179 3.79 5.06 -29.05
C ALA A 179 2.88 4.39 -30.09
N GLN A 180 3.08 4.70 -31.37
CA GLN A 180 2.29 4.11 -32.46
C GLN A 180 2.51 2.60 -32.57
N ALA A 181 3.76 2.14 -32.51
CA ALA A 181 4.09 0.71 -32.51
C ALA A 181 3.50 0.00 -31.28
N TRP A 182 3.51 0.64 -30.12
CA TRP A 182 2.87 0.10 -28.91
C TRP A 182 1.36 -0.05 -29.08
N ILE A 183 0.67 0.96 -29.64
CA ILE A 183 -0.78 0.94 -29.90
C ILE A 183 -1.14 -0.20 -30.85
N GLU A 184 -0.35 -0.37 -31.92
CA GLU A 184 -0.54 -1.45 -32.91
C GLU A 184 -0.32 -2.84 -32.31
N THR A 185 0.63 -2.96 -31.36
CA THR A 185 0.99 -4.24 -30.74
C THR A 185 0.03 -4.65 -29.62
N HIS A 186 -0.38 -3.71 -28.77
CA HIS A 186 -1.12 -4.00 -27.54
C HIS A 186 -2.64 -3.81 -27.67
N GLY A 187 -3.11 -3.17 -28.74
CA GLY A 187 -4.54 -2.93 -28.96
C GLY A 187 -5.13 -1.99 -27.91
N ASP A 188 -6.21 -2.41 -27.24
CA ASP A 188 -6.88 -1.63 -26.19
C ASP A 188 -6.11 -1.72 -24.84
N PRO A 189 -5.55 -0.62 -24.31
CA PRO A 189 -4.88 -0.59 -23.00
C PRO A 189 -5.70 -1.17 -21.85
N LYS A 190 -7.03 -1.20 -21.92
CA LYS A 190 -7.87 -1.86 -20.89
C LYS A 190 -7.60 -3.36 -20.77
N ASN A 191 -6.86 -3.96 -21.70
CA ASN A 191 -6.46 -5.36 -21.64
C ASN A 191 -5.10 -5.58 -20.97
N THR A 192 -4.39 -4.54 -20.54
CA THR A 192 -3.06 -4.64 -19.94
C THR A 192 -3.09 -4.55 -18.41
N VAL A 193 -2.13 -5.18 -17.73
CA VAL A 193 -2.01 -5.15 -16.27
C VAL A 193 -1.61 -3.75 -15.78
N ASP A 194 -0.68 -3.10 -16.47
CA ASP A 194 -0.12 -1.81 -16.06
C ASP A 194 -1.17 -0.70 -16.04
N TYR A 195 -2.08 -0.68 -17.03
CA TYR A 195 -3.20 0.24 -17.06
C TYR A 195 -4.06 0.12 -15.79
N TRP A 196 -4.45 -1.09 -15.42
CA TRP A 196 -5.32 -1.32 -14.26
C TRP A 196 -4.60 -1.14 -12.93
N GLN A 197 -3.31 -1.46 -12.83
CA GLN A 197 -2.51 -1.18 -11.63
C GLN A 197 -2.48 0.32 -11.33
N LYS A 198 -2.26 1.17 -12.34
CA LYS A 198 -2.27 2.63 -12.16
C LYS A 198 -3.68 3.16 -11.90
N THR A 199 -4.67 2.67 -12.64
CA THR A 199 -6.06 3.11 -12.53
C THR A 199 -6.62 2.79 -11.14
N LEU A 200 -6.46 1.55 -10.65
CA LEU A 200 -6.85 1.17 -9.28
C LEU A 200 -5.94 1.84 -8.23
N GLY A 201 -4.65 2.02 -8.52
CA GLY A 201 -3.69 2.64 -7.62
C GLY A 201 -3.88 4.15 -7.41
N THR A 202 -4.73 4.81 -8.19
CA THR A 202 -5.02 6.25 -8.07
C THR A 202 -5.73 6.59 -6.75
N THR A 203 -6.47 5.63 -6.17
CA THR A 203 -7.07 5.75 -4.85
C THR A 203 -6.88 4.43 -4.12
N ARG A 204 -6.28 4.45 -2.93
CA ARG A 204 -6.04 3.25 -2.12
C ARG A 204 -6.84 3.33 -0.81
N PRO A 205 -7.78 2.41 -0.54
CA PRO A 205 -8.24 1.33 -1.42
C PRO A 205 -9.04 1.85 -2.63
N ALA A 206 -9.09 1.07 -3.71
CA ALA A 206 -9.81 1.44 -4.93
C ALA A 206 -11.34 1.40 -4.71
N PRO A 207 -12.11 2.28 -5.36
CA PRO A 207 -13.56 2.23 -5.30
C PRO A 207 -14.10 0.90 -5.80
N LYS A 208 -15.06 0.30 -5.07
CA LYS A 208 -15.70 -0.97 -5.45
C LYS A 208 -16.26 -0.97 -6.88
N SER A 209 -16.81 0.16 -7.33
CA SER A 209 -17.32 0.32 -8.71
C SER A 209 -16.25 0.07 -9.77
N LEU A 210 -15.00 0.48 -9.50
CA LEU A 210 -13.86 0.33 -10.40
C LEU A 210 -13.33 -1.12 -10.39
N VAL A 211 -13.29 -1.75 -9.21
CA VAL A 211 -13.00 -3.19 -9.07
C VAL A 211 -14.04 -4.03 -9.83
N ASP A 212 -15.32 -3.69 -9.68
CA ASP A 212 -16.42 -4.35 -10.40
C ASP A 212 -16.36 -4.11 -11.91
N GLN A 213 -15.88 -2.95 -12.35
CA GLN A 213 -15.65 -2.66 -13.76
C GLN A 213 -14.55 -3.57 -14.33
N LEU A 214 -13.40 -3.69 -13.65
CA LEU A 214 -12.33 -4.61 -14.05
C LEU A 214 -12.82 -6.06 -14.06
N ARG A 215 -13.56 -6.48 -13.03
CA ARG A 215 -14.16 -7.82 -13.00
C ARG A 215 -15.03 -8.11 -14.23
N ARG A 216 -15.91 -7.17 -14.61
CA ARG A 216 -16.79 -7.32 -15.78
C ARG A 216 -16.00 -7.32 -17.09
N HIS A 217 -14.93 -6.55 -17.15
CA HIS A 217 -14.04 -6.47 -18.33
C HIS A 217 -13.26 -7.76 -18.53
N SER A 218 -12.52 -8.18 -17.50
CA SER A 218 -11.76 -9.44 -17.51
C SER A 218 -11.50 -9.93 -16.07
N PRO A 219 -12.16 -11.01 -15.64
CA PRO A 219 -11.89 -11.63 -14.34
C PRO A 219 -10.44 -12.09 -14.20
N GLU A 220 -9.84 -12.67 -15.26
CA GLU A 220 -8.43 -13.08 -15.21
C GLU A 220 -7.49 -11.88 -15.03
N LEU A 221 -7.80 -10.75 -15.66
CA LEU A 221 -7.02 -9.52 -15.48
C LEU A 221 -7.17 -8.95 -14.07
N LEU A 222 -8.37 -9.01 -13.48
CA LEU A 222 -8.58 -8.66 -12.07
C LEU A 222 -7.65 -9.48 -11.17
N PHE A 223 -7.62 -10.79 -11.36
CA PHE A 223 -6.77 -11.69 -10.58
C PHE A 223 -5.29 -11.30 -10.70
N ARG A 224 -4.81 -11.10 -11.93
CA ARG A 224 -3.41 -10.73 -12.20
C ARG A 224 -3.02 -9.40 -11.55
N VAL A 225 -3.87 -8.38 -11.66
CA VAL A 225 -3.61 -7.04 -11.10
C VAL A 225 -3.59 -7.09 -9.57
N VAL A 226 -4.62 -7.66 -8.95
CA VAL A 226 -4.72 -7.73 -7.47
C VAL A 226 -3.63 -8.62 -6.88
N ALA A 227 -3.26 -9.71 -7.54
CA ALA A 227 -2.17 -10.57 -7.05
C ALA A 227 -0.81 -9.86 -7.04
N GLN A 228 -0.64 -8.81 -7.84
CA GLN A 228 0.57 -7.97 -7.86
C GLN A 228 0.50 -6.79 -6.89
N GLU A 229 -0.68 -6.17 -6.75
CA GLU A 229 -0.91 -4.99 -5.90
C GLU A 229 -2.09 -5.26 -4.95
N PRO A 230 -1.89 -6.06 -3.89
CA PRO A 230 -3.00 -6.50 -3.02
C PRO A 230 -3.64 -5.36 -2.23
N ASP A 231 -2.94 -4.25 -2.03
CA ASP A 231 -3.40 -3.09 -1.27
C ASP A 231 -4.38 -2.18 -2.03
N VAL A 232 -4.65 -2.49 -3.31
CA VAL A 232 -5.75 -1.85 -4.05
C VAL A 232 -7.12 -2.31 -3.56
N LEU A 233 -7.21 -3.43 -2.86
CA LEU A 233 -8.47 -3.95 -2.32
C LEU A 233 -8.67 -3.55 -0.86
N SER A 234 -9.92 -3.26 -0.54
CA SER A 234 -10.48 -3.17 0.80
C SER A 234 -11.03 -4.50 1.29
N ASP A 235 -11.29 -4.62 2.60
CA ASP A 235 -11.87 -5.82 3.23
C ASP A 235 -13.18 -6.30 2.57
N ASP A 236 -14.01 -5.39 2.05
CA ASP A 236 -15.28 -5.71 1.40
C ASP A 236 -15.14 -6.13 -0.08
N THR A 237 -13.96 -5.94 -0.68
CA THR A 237 -13.68 -6.30 -2.09
C THR A 237 -12.82 -7.55 -2.24
N TRP A 238 -12.11 -7.99 -1.21
CA TRP A 238 -11.40 -9.27 -1.18
C TRP A 238 -12.23 -10.50 -1.60
N PRO A 239 -13.51 -10.65 -1.17
CA PRO A 239 -14.34 -11.77 -1.62
C PRO A 239 -14.52 -11.85 -3.15
N ILE A 240 -14.41 -10.72 -3.86
CA ILE A 240 -14.48 -10.68 -5.31
C ILE A 240 -13.24 -11.35 -5.92
N PHE A 241 -12.05 -11.02 -5.40
CA PHE A 241 -10.80 -11.64 -5.83
C PHE A 241 -10.82 -13.16 -5.58
N ASP A 242 -11.27 -13.60 -4.40
CA ASP A 242 -11.35 -15.02 -4.07
C ASP A 242 -12.25 -15.80 -5.02
N ALA A 243 -13.43 -15.25 -5.30
CA ALA A 243 -14.38 -15.85 -6.22
C ALA A 243 -13.72 -16.00 -7.59
N VAL A 244 -13.10 -14.94 -8.11
CA VAL A 244 -12.42 -14.94 -9.41
C VAL A 244 -11.24 -15.93 -9.44
N ALA A 245 -10.40 -15.96 -8.41
CA ALA A 245 -9.30 -16.91 -8.30
C ALA A 245 -9.81 -18.35 -8.34
N LYS A 246 -10.89 -18.63 -7.60
CA LYS A 246 -11.49 -19.96 -7.50
C LYS A 246 -12.24 -20.39 -8.76
N THR A 247 -13.00 -19.51 -9.40
CA THR A 247 -13.91 -19.86 -10.50
C THR A 247 -13.36 -19.58 -11.89
N ASN A 248 -12.61 -18.50 -12.08
CA ASN A 248 -12.18 -18.04 -13.41
C ASN A 248 -10.75 -18.47 -13.74
N VAL A 249 -9.84 -18.41 -12.77
CA VAL A 249 -8.45 -18.89 -12.97
C VAL A 249 -8.37 -20.37 -12.64
N GLY A 250 -8.93 -20.77 -11.50
CA GLY A 250 -9.01 -22.15 -11.04
C GLY A 250 -7.81 -22.56 -10.18
N PRO A 251 -8.04 -23.29 -9.08
CA PRO A 251 -6.97 -23.72 -8.16
C PRO A 251 -5.82 -24.48 -8.84
N GLU A 252 -6.13 -25.36 -9.79
CA GLU A 252 -5.13 -26.14 -10.52
C GLU A 252 -4.20 -25.28 -11.36
N ARG A 253 -4.74 -24.27 -12.04
CA ARG A 253 -3.92 -23.33 -12.83
C ARG A 253 -3.07 -22.46 -11.91
N ILE A 254 -3.62 -22.01 -10.79
CA ILE A 254 -2.89 -21.27 -9.76
C ILE A 254 -1.72 -22.11 -9.21
N LEU A 255 -1.91 -23.41 -8.98
CA LEU A 255 -0.82 -24.31 -8.58
C LEU A 255 0.28 -24.40 -9.63
N ARG A 256 -0.07 -24.49 -10.92
CA ARG A 256 0.92 -24.48 -12.01
C ARG A 256 1.68 -23.16 -12.11
N LEU A 257 1.02 -22.02 -11.87
CA LEU A 257 1.67 -20.71 -11.76
C LEU A 257 2.63 -20.66 -10.56
N LEU A 258 2.23 -21.19 -9.40
CA LEU A 258 3.10 -21.29 -8.21
C LEU A 258 4.31 -22.20 -8.47
N ARG A 259 4.15 -23.30 -9.22
CA ARG A 259 5.25 -24.18 -9.66
C ARG A 259 6.11 -23.60 -10.78
N ARG A 260 5.70 -22.46 -11.36
CA ARG A 260 6.32 -21.86 -12.56
C ARG A 260 6.26 -22.76 -13.81
N GLU A 261 5.31 -23.69 -13.85
CA GLU A 261 4.99 -24.49 -15.04
C GLU A 261 4.21 -23.64 -16.07
N GLU A 262 3.40 -22.72 -15.58
CA GLU A 262 2.79 -21.63 -16.35
C GLU A 262 3.32 -20.29 -15.82
N SER A 263 3.27 -19.24 -16.64
CA SER A 263 3.67 -17.90 -16.22
C SER A 263 2.93 -16.82 -16.99
N PHE A 264 2.61 -15.73 -16.31
CA PHE A 264 2.25 -14.47 -16.93
C PHE A 264 3.51 -13.61 -17.14
N PRO A 265 3.52 -12.66 -18.09
CA PRO A 265 4.66 -11.77 -18.30
C PRO A 265 5.18 -11.11 -17.00
N GLU A 266 4.27 -10.64 -16.15
CA GLU A 266 4.61 -10.00 -14.87
C GLU A 266 5.25 -10.93 -13.83
N LEU A 267 5.05 -12.26 -13.95
CA LEU A 267 5.62 -13.25 -13.04
C LEU A 267 7.05 -13.64 -13.42
N GLN A 268 7.56 -13.21 -14.58
CA GLN A 268 8.95 -13.43 -14.96
C GLN A 268 9.92 -12.59 -14.11
N VAL A 269 9.44 -11.50 -13.51
CA VAL A 269 10.21 -10.67 -12.59
C VAL A 269 10.18 -11.29 -11.19
N PRO A 270 11.33 -11.54 -10.52
CA PRO A 270 11.35 -12.19 -9.20
C PRO A 270 10.50 -11.50 -8.14
N ALA A 271 10.50 -10.16 -8.12
CA ALA A 271 9.66 -9.38 -7.21
C ALA A 271 8.16 -9.53 -7.52
N GLY A 272 7.79 -9.61 -8.80
CA GLY A 272 6.42 -9.83 -9.23
C GLY A 272 5.91 -11.22 -8.83
N TYR A 273 6.74 -12.24 -9.03
CA TYR A 273 6.43 -13.59 -8.56
C TYR A 273 6.26 -13.67 -7.04
N ALA A 274 7.13 -13.02 -6.26
CA ALA A 274 7.04 -13.02 -4.80
C ALA A 274 5.73 -12.39 -4.30
N ARG A 275 5.31 -11.26 -4.87
CA ARG A 275 4.02 -10.61 -4.53
C ARG A 275 2.83 -11.49 -4.88
N PHE A 276 2.85 -12.09 -6.07
CA PHE A 276 1.84 -13.06 -6.49
C PHE A 276 1.72 -14.22 -5.52
N ALA A 277 2.84 -14.88 -5.20
CA ALA A 277 2.87 -16.04 -4.32
C ALA A 277 2.38 -15.66 -2.91
N ALA A 278 2.86 -14.54 -2.35
CA ALA A 278 2.42 -14.08 -1.03
C ALA A 278 0.91 -13.82 -0.99
N THR A 279 0.37 -13.15 -2.00
CA THR A 279 -1.06 -12.81 -2.06
C THR A 279 -1.94 -14.06 -2.18
N VAL A 280 -1.59 -14.98 -3.08
CA VAL A 280 -2.34 -16.22 -3.29
C VAL A 280 -2.26 -17.14 -2.06
N LEU A 281 -1.06 -17.33 -1.49
CA LEU A 281 -0.86 -18.20 -0.34
C LEU A 281 -1.51 -17.64 0.93
N GLY A 282 -1.42 -16.32 1.15
CA GLY A 282 -2.13 -15.65 2.24
C GLY A 282 -3.65 -15.80 2.18
N ARG A 283 -4.18 -16.11 0.98
CA ARG A 283 -5.61 -16.37 0.73
C ARG A 283 -5.93 -17.83 0.41
N ALA A 284 -5.01 -18.74 0.69
CA ALA A 284 -5.12 -20.14 0.31
C ALA A 284 -6.42 -20.82 0.77
N VAL A 285 -6.89 -20.53 1.99
CA VAL A 285 -8.13 -21.12 2.54
C VAL A 285 -9.39 -20.73 1.77
N HIS A 286 -9.36 -19.61 1.04
CA HIS A 286 -10.48 -19.13 0.24
C HIS A 286 -10.42 -19.60 -1.21
N ILE A 287 -9.21 -19.85 -1.72
CA ILE A 287 -8.97 -20.25 -3.11
C ILE A 287 -8.97 -21.78 -3.25
N PHE A 288 -8.27 -22.47 -2.37
CA PHE A 288 -8.06 -23.92 -2.44
C PHE A 288 -9.10 -24.69 -1.61
N GLU A 289 -9.02 -26.02 -1.70
CA GLU A 289 -9.93 -26.98 -1.06
C GLU A 289 -9.06 -28.13 -0.53
N ALA A 290 -9.61 -28.94 0.37
CA ALA A 290 -8.86 -30.06 0.98
C ALA A 290 -8.20 -30.99 -0.05
N LYS A 291 -8.84 -31.23 -1.21
CA LYS A 291 -8.28 -32.05 -2.30
C LYS A 291 -6.97 -31.49 -2.89
N HIS A 292 -6.72 -30.20 -2.76
CA HIS A 292 -5.51 -29.53 -3.27
C HIS A 292 -4.35 -29.54 -2.25
N ALA A 293 -4.59 -30.00 -1.02
CA ALA A 293 -3.59 -29.93 0.05
C ALA A 293 -2.31 -30.72 -0.28
N ALA A 294 -2.43 -31.89 -0.92
CA ALA A 294 -1.27 -32.69 -1.33
C ALA A 294 -0.37 -31.94 -2.33
N SER A 295 -0.97 -31.19 -3.27
CA SER A 295 -0.24 -30.38 -4.24
C SER A 295 0.49 -29.20 -3.61
N LEU A 296 -0.10 -28.59 -2.56
CA LEU A 296 0.54 -27.54 -1.78
C LEU A 296 1.66 -28.10 -0.88
N PHE A 297 1.48 -29.29 -0.30
CA PHE A 297 2.56 -29.98 0.42
C PHE A 297 3.76 -30.29 -0.48
N ALA A 298 3.53 -30.71 -1.71
CA ALA A 298 4.61 -30.94 -2.67
C ALA A 298 5.43 -29.66 -2.91
N LEU A 299 4.77 -28.49 -2.98
CA LEU A 299 5.47 -27.19 -3.09
C LEU A 299 6.36 -26.91 -1.88
N TRP A 300 5.91 -27.28 -0.68
CA TRP A 300 6.67 -27.14 0.56
C TRP A 300 7.91 -28.04 0.58
N GLU A 301 7.74 -29.33 0.30
CA GLU A 301 8.82 -30.33 0.33
C GLU A 301 9.88 -30.04 -0.73
N GLN A 302 9.46 -29.62 -1.92
CA GLN A 302 10.35 -29.37 -3.06
C GLN A 302 10.95 -27.95 -3.04
N LYS A 303 10.55 -27.10 -2.08
CA LYS A 303 10.99 -25.69 -1.95
C LYS A 303 10.77 -24.83 -3.21
N GLN A 304 9.87 -25.23 -4.11
CA GLN A 304 9.72 -24.64 -5.45
C GLN A 304 9.15 -23.21 -5.47
N CYS A 305 8.48 -22.78 -4.40
CA CYS A 305 7.91 -21.42 -4.29
C CYS A 305 8.34 -20.65 -3.03
N CYS A 306 9.29 -21.20 -2.25
CA CYS A 306 9.51 -20.82 -0.85
C CYS A 306 10.99 -20.61 -0.49
N GLU A 307 11.82 -20.12 -1.43
CA GLU A 307 13.20 -19.72 -1.11
C GLU A 307 13.24 -18.55 -0.10
N GLN A 308 12.17 -17.76 -0.06
CA GLN A 308 11.99 -16.69 0.92
C GLN A 308 11.19 -17.19 2.12
N ASP A 309 11.70 -16.94 3.33
CA ASP A 309 11.06 -17.29 4.61
C ASP A 309 9.59 -16.86 4.69
N GLY A 310 9.26 -15.66 4.20
CA GLY A 310 7.90 -15.13 4.21
C GLY A 310 6.92 -15.97 3.39
N LEU A 311 7.30 -16.36 2.16
CA LEU A 311 6.47 -17.20 1.30
C LEU A 311 6.31 -18.60 1.88
N ARG A 312 7.37 -19.09 2.52
CA ARG A 312 7.34 -20.37 3.23
C ARG A 312 6.32 -20.34 4.36
N ALA A 313 6.35 -19.30 5.18
CA ALA A 313 5.38 -19.12 6.25
C ALA A 313 3.93 -19.05 5.73
N GLU A 314 3.66 -18.26 4.68
CA GLU A 314 2.31 -18.19 4.09
C GLU A 314 1.85 -19.54 3.51
N LEU A 315 2.75 -20.30 2.87
CA LEU A 315 2.41 -21.65 2.39
C LEU A 315 2.04 -22.57 3.55
N ALA A 316 2.82 -22.59 4.63
CA ALA A 316 2.52 -23.40 5.80
C ALA A 316 1.16 -23.01 6.41
N VAL A 317 0.92 -21.71 6.64
CA VAL A 317 -0.37 -21.23 7.16
C VAL A 317 -1.52 -21.64 6.24
N GLY A 318 -1.37 -21.49 4.93
CA GLY A 318 -2.36 -21.87 3.94
C GLY A 318 -2.69 -23.37 3.93
N ILE A 319 -1.66 -24.23 3.94
CA ILE A 319 -1.82 -25.69 3.97
C ILE A 319 -2.52 -26.14 5.23
N VAL A 320 -2.09 -25.61 6.37
CA VAL A 320 -2.59 -26.00 7.69
C VAL A 320 -4.09 -25.77 7.77
N GLU A 321 -4.61 -24.77 7.08
CA GLU A 321 -6.06 -24.52 7.06
C GLU A 321 -6.87 -25.62 6.33
N LEU A 322 -6.23 -26.33 5.39
CA LEU A 322 -6.84 -27.29 4.46
C LEU A 322 -6.66 -28.77 4.84
N VAL A 323 -5.81 -29.07 5.82
CA VAL A 323 -5.40 -30.43 6.20
C VAL A 323 -5.98 -30.88 7.54
N PRO A 324 -5.98 -32.19 7.83
CA PRO A 324 -6.34 -32.71 9.15
C PRO A 324 -5.55 -32.02 10.27
N TYR A 325 -6.22 -31.89 11.42
CA TYR A 325 -5.75 -31.06 12.54
C TYR A 325 -4.35 -31.45 13.04
N ASP A 326 -4.04 -32.74 13.17
CA ASP A 326 -2.75 -33.19 13.72
C ASP A 326 -1.57 -32.94 12.77
N ASP A 327 -1.76 -33.15 11.47
CA ASP A 327 -0.73 -32.90 10.45
C ASP A 327 -0.41 -31.41 10.32
N GLY A 328 -1.43 -30.56 10.42
CA GLY A 328 -1.26 -29.12 10.39
C GLY A 328 -0.46 -28.58 11.58
N GLN A 329 -0.66 -29.12 12.78
CA GLN A 329 0.12 -28.68 13.94
C GLN A 329 1.61 -28.98 13.76
N ARG A 330 1.96 -30.19 13.30
CA ARG A 330 3.35 -30.58 13.06
C ARG A 330 4.00 -29.67 12.02
N MET A 331 3.30 -29.39 10.92
CA MET A 331 3.81 -28.52 9.86
C MET A 331 4.14 -27.11 10.36
N LEU A 332 3.25 -26.48 11.15
CA LEU A 332 3.54 -25.15 11.71
C LEU A 332 4.76 -25.17 12.64
N LEU A 333 4.93 -26.23 13.43
CA LEU A 333 6.07 -26.36 14.33
C LEU A 333 7.39 -26.54 13.58
N ASP A 334 7.39 -27.27 12.46
CA ASP A 334 8.58 -27.42 11.63
C ASP A 334 8.88 -26.12 10.87
N ALA A 335 7.86 -25.43 10.35
CA ALA A 335 8.02 -24.10 9.76
C ALA A 335 8.61 -23.08 10.75
N LEU A 336 8.20 -23.12 12.03
CA LEU A 336 8.73 -22.22 13.06
C LEU A 336 10.23 -22.41 13.32
N LYS A 337 10.75 -23.63 13.16
CA LYS A 337 12.18 -23.92 13.32
C LYS A 337 12.99 -23.44 12.12
N GLU A 338 12.37 -23.39 10.94
CA GLU A 338 13.05 -23.11 9.68
C GLU A 338 12.96 -21.64 9.24
N SER A 339 11.98 -20.87 9.74
CA SER A 339 11.77 -19.48 9.33
C SER A 339 12.09 -18.53 10.48
N GLU A 340 13.19 -17.78 10.37
CA GLU A 340 13.63 -16.84 11.42
C GLU A 340 12.80 -15.57 11.41
N HIS A 341 12.57 -14.99 10.23
CA HIS A 341 11.94 -13.68 10.10
C HIS A 341 10.40 -13.71 10.03
N SER A 342 9.80 -14.90 9.93
CA SER A 342 8.35 -15.07 9.74
C SER A 342 7.66 -15.79 10.91
N GLN A 343 8.35 -15.91 12.05
CA GLN A 343 7.84 -16.52 13.27
C GLN A 343 6.54 -15.88 13.77
N PRO A 344 6.36 -14.54 13.77
CA PRO A 344 5.11 -13.93 14.24
C PRO A 344 3.89 -14.46 13.49
N ARG A 345 3.98 -14.58 12.16
CA ARG A 345 2.88 -15.09 11.32
C ARG A 345 2.52 -16.54 11.63
N LEU A 346 3.53 -17.39 11.78
CA LEU A 346 3.36 -18.81 12.11
C LEU A 346 2.79 -19.00 13.53
N LEU A 347 3.25 -18.20 14.50
CA LEU A 347 2.76 -18.23 15.87
C LEU A 347 1.32 -17.74 15.98
N GLU A 348 0.94 -16.71 15.22
CA GLU A 348 -0.45 -16.26 15.11
C GLU A 348 -1.36 -17.39 14.60
N ALA A 349 -0.96 -18.07 13.53
CA ALA A 349 -1.71 -19.21 12.99
C ALA A 349 -1.77 -20.39 13.98
N LEU A 350 -0.66 -20.69 14.66
CA LEU A 350 -0.58 -21.76 15.67
C LEU A 350 -1.52 -21.45 16.85
N ALA A 351 -1.55 -20.21 17.31
CA ALA A 351 -2.41 -19.75 18.39
C ALA A 351 -3.89 -19.77 17.99
N ARG A 352 -4.20 -19.35 16.77
CA ARG A 352 -5.56 -19.34 16.21
C ARG A 352 -6.17 -20.72 16.11
N ARG A 353 -5.42 -21.67 15.54
CA ARG A 353 -5.95 -23.01 15.24
C ARG A 353 -5.73 -24.01 16.37
N TYR A 354 -4.67 -23.86 17.17
CA TYR A 354 -4.26 -24.83 18.20
C TYR A 354 -4.11 -24.23 19.61
N PRO A 355 -5.06 -23.42 20.11
CA PRO A 355 -4.86 -22.60 21.31
C PRO A 355 -4.51 -23.40 22.58
N ARG A 356 -4.99 -24.64 22.72
CA ARG A 356 -4.73 -25.48 23.91
C ARG A 356 -3.50 -26.37 23.79
N ARG A 357 -3.28 -27.00 22.63
CA ARG A 357 -2.18 -27.95 22.43
C ARG A 357 -0.84 -27.24 22.22
N SER A 358 -0.88 -26.01 21.76
CA SER A 358 0.33 -25.21 21.52
C SER A 358 0.74 -24.36 22.72
N ILE A 359 0.05 -24.44 23.87
CA ILE A 359 0.42 -23.69 25.08
C ILE A 359 1.90 -23.83 25.46
N PRO A 360 2.50 -25.05 25.47
CA PRO A 360 3.92 -25.19 25.80
C PRO A 360 4.83 -24.39 24.87
N VAL A 361 4.59 -24.51 23.56
CA VAL A 361 5.37 -23.84 22.51
C VAL A 361 5.17 -22.34 22.54
N LEU A 362 3.91 -21.87 22.59
CA LEU A 362 3.60 -20.45 22.69
C LEU A 362 4.26 -19.84 23.93
N SER A 363 4.28 -20.55 25.06
CA SER A 363 4.91 -20.09 26.30
C SER A 363 6.44 -20.01 26.20
N GLU A 364 7.07 -20.89 25.42
CA GLU A 364 8.50 -20.82 25.13
C GLU A 364 8.83 -19.61 24.26
N TRP A 365 8.04 -19.35 23.22
CA TRP A 365 8.20 -18.17 22.36
C TRP A 365 7.82 -16.84 23.03
N PHE A 366 7.02 -16.88 24.10
CA PHE A 366 6.73 -15.69 24.90
C PHE A 366 7.81 -15.36 25.96
N TYR A 367 8.55 -16.34 26.47
CA TYR A 367 9.39 -16.16 27.68
C TYR A 367 10.80 -16.78 27.63
N GLY A 368 11.03 -17.68 26.69
CA GLY A 368 12.29 -18.40 26.53
C GLY A 368 13.39 -17.50 25.99
N ASP A 369 14.63 -17.99 26.07
CA ASP A 369 15.79 -17.26 25.54
C ASP A 369 15.69 -17.01 24.03
N ALA A 370 14.92 -17.83 23.31
CA ALA A 370 14.57 -17.63 21.90
C ALA A 370 13.92 -16.26 21.62
N ALA A 371 12.98 -15.82 22.47
CA ALA A 371 12.33 -14.50 22.34
C ALA A 371 13.28 -13.34 22.66
N LYS A 372 14.23 -13.57 23.57
CA LYS A 372 15.23 -12.58 24.01
C LYS A 372 16.35 -12.42 22.99
N GLN A 373 16.72 -13.48 22.28
CA GLN A 373 17.73 -13.46 21.21
C GLN A 373 17.22 -12.77 19.93
N ALA A 374 15.92 -12.85 19.64
CA ALA A 374 15.34 -12.31 18.41
C ALA A 374 15.08 -10.79 18.41
N GLY A 375 15.22 -10.09 19.55
CA GLY A 375 14.89 -8.65 19.64
C GLY A 375 13.42 -8.29 19.36
N ALA A 376 12.57 -9.28 19.08
CA ALA A 376 11.20 -9.15 18.56
C ALA A 376 10.14 -9.69 19.55
N ALA A 377 10.46 -9.71 20.85
CA ALA A 377 9.58 -10.26 21.89
C ALA A 377 8.18 -9.60 21.88
N ASP A 378 8.10 -8.30 21.62
CA ASP A 378 6.84 -7.55 21.58
C ASP A 378 6.00 -7.90 20.35
N GLU A 379 6.62 -8.05 19.17
CA GLU A 379 5.94 -8.44 17.93
C GLU A 379 5.42 -9.89 17.99
N THR A 380 6.24 -10.78 18.53
CA THR A 380 5.93 -12.19 18.75
C THR A 380 4.76 -12.32 19.72
N ALA A 381 4.79 -11.57 20.83
CA ALA A 381 3.72 -11.54 21.81
C ALA A 381 2.41 -11.00 21.23
N ALA A 382 2.48 -9.91 20.46
CA ALA A 382 1.33 -9.34 19.78
C ALA A 382 0.72 -10.33 18.78
N ALA A 383 1.54 -11.04 18.01
CA ALA A 383 1.06 -12.02 17.04
C ALA A 383 0.32 -13.19 17.69
N ILE A 384 0.85 -13.75 18.78
CA ILE A 384 0.15 -14.80 19.51
C ILE A 384 -1.20 -14.30 20.04
N LEU A 385 -1.25 -13.09 20.60
CA LEU A 385 -2.49 -12.51 21.12
C LEU A 385 -3.53 -12.20 20.03
N ARG A 386 -3.10 -11.80 18.82
CA ARG A 386 -3.98 -11.66 17.66
C ARG A 386 -4.59 -12.99 17.24
N GLY A 387 -3.81 -14.07 17.31
CA GLY A 387 -4.28 -15.41 16.96
C GLY A 387 -5.31 -15.95 17.97
N LEU A 388 -5.19 -15.62 19.25
CA LEU A 388 -6.11 -16.10 20.28
C LEU A 388 -7.45 -15.36 20.24
N SER A 389 -8.55 -16.10 20.18
CA SER A 389 -9.90 -15.54 20.41
C SER A 389 -10.00 -14.94 21.81
N GLN A 390 -10.87 -13.95 22.03
CA GLN A 390 -10.94 -13.25 23.32
C GLN A 390 -11.08 -14.15 24.55
N GLN A 391 -11.85 -15.24 24.42
CA GLN A 391 -12.08 -16.21 25.49
C GLN A 391 -10.84 -17.08 25.77
N HIS A 392 -10.09 -17.48 24.74
CA HIS A 392 -8.87 -18.27 24.87
C HIS A 392 -7.69 -17.43 25.39
N SER A 393 -7.60 -16.16 24.99
CA SER A 393 -6.60 -15.21 25.48
C SER A 393 -6.67 -15.08 26.99
N LYS A 394 -7.87 -14.96 27.58
CA LYS A 394 -8.03 -14.89 29.05
C LYS A 394 -7.51 -16.15 29.75
N VAL A 395 -7.75 -17.34 29.21
CA VAL A 395 -7.30 -18.61 29.80
C VAL A 395 -5.78 -18.75 29.69
N ILE A 396 -5.22 -18.45 28.52
CA ILE A 396 -3.79 -18.56 28.25
C ILE A 396 -3.03 -17.51 29.04
N LEU A 397 -3.44 -16.24 28.99
CA LEU A 397 -2.86 -15.16 29.80
C LEU A 397 -2.91 -15.51 31.29
N ARG A 398 -4.03 -16.04 31.81
CA ARG A 398 -4.12 -16.47 33.21
C ARG A 398 -3.20 -17.65 33.53
N TRP A 399 -3.11 -18.65 32.66
CA TRP A 399 -2.22 -19.81 32.85
C TRP A 399 -0.75 -19.37 32.84
N VAL A 400 -0.40 -18.53 31.87
CA VAL A 400 0.92 -17.94 31.67
C VAL A 400 1.34 -17.09 32.88
N ILE A 401 0.49 -16.15 33.32
CA ILE A 401 0.73 -15.32 34.51
C ILE A 401 0.91 -16.22 35.75
N ARG A 402 0.06 -17.23 35.94
CA ARG A 402 0.13 -18.13 37.11
C ARG A 402 1.39 -19.00 37.15
N LYS A 403 1.90 -19.46 36.01
CA LYS A 403 3.06 -20.36 35.93
C LYS A 403 4.39 -19.64 36.11
N LYS A 404 4.51 -18.36 35.73
CA LYS A 404 5.79 -17.63 35.68
C LYS A 404 5.92 -16.44 36.65
N ALA A 405 4.82 -15.93 37.21
CA ALA A 405 4.86 -14.90 38.27
C ALA A 405 5.64 -15.28 39.55
N PRO A 406 5.95 -16.55 39.90
CA PRO A 406 6.82 -16.85 41.03
C PRO A 406 8.28 -16.43 40.85
N ASN A 407 8.78 -16.29 39.61
CA ASN A 407 10.17 -15.92 39.32
C ASN A 407 10.26 -14.46 38.88
N THR A 408 10.48 -13.58 39.87
CA THR A 408 10.23 -12.14 39.88
C THR A 408 11.10 -11.23 39.00
N ASN A 409 11.79 -11.72 37.97
CA ASN A 409 12.63 -10.86 37.11
C ASN A 409 12.01 -10.44 35.76
N ASP A 410 10.85 -10.98 35.36
CA ASP A 410 10.25 -10.68 34.05
C ASP A 410 9.07 -9.67 34.14
N ALA A 411 9.23 -8.59 34.90
CA ALA A 411 8.25 -7.49 34.94
C ALA A 411 8.00 -6.88 33.55
N ARG A 412 9.03 -6.86 32.69
CA ARG A 412 8.92 -6.43 31.28
C ARG A 412 7.98 -7.30 30.47
N VAL A 413 7.91 -8.60 30.75
CA VAL A 413 7.04 -9.50 29.97
C VAL A 413 5.59 -9.33 30.37
N VAL A 414 5.32 -9.07 31.65
CA VAL A 414 3.95 -8.71 32.08
C VAL A 414 3.54 -7.35 31.49
N GLU A 415 4.46 -6.39 31.39
CA GLU A 415 4.21 -5.09 30.74
C GLU A 415 3.98 -5.20 29.23
N ALA A 416 4.78 -6.02 28.53
CA ALA A 416 4.61 -6.33 27.10
C ALA A 416 3.27 -7.03 26.84
N LEU A 417 2.88 -8.01 27.67
CA LEU A 417 1.58 -8.67 27.58
C LEU A 417 0.41 -7.70 27.74
N MET A 418 0.55 -6.75 28.65
CA MET A 418 -0.51 -5.79 28.96
C MET A 418 -0.60 -4.71 27.88
N SER A 419 0.53 -4.29 27.33
CA SER A 419 0.63 -3.43 26.16
C SER A 419 0.02 -4.11 24.93
N ALA A 420 0.41 -5.34 24.64
CA ALA A 420 -0.09 -6.09 23.48
C ALA A 420 -1.58 -6.47 23.61
N ALA A 421 -2.07 -6.76 24.82
CA ALA A 421 -3.49 -6.93 25.10
C ALA A 421 -4.27 -5.61 24.86
N ALA A 422 -3.74 -4.47 25.30
CA ALA A 422 -4.35 -3.17 25.06
C ALA A 422 -4.40 -2.81 23.56
N VAL A 423 -3.30 -3.02 22.82
CA VAL A 423 -3.24 -2.82 21.36
C VAL A 423 -4.24 -3.73 20.62
N SER A 424 -4.46 -4.94 21.13
CA SER A 424 -5.40 -5.90 20.55
C SER A 424 -6.85 -5.72 21.03
N GLY A 425 -7.18 -4.61 21.70
CA GLY A 425 -8.55 -4.25 22.12
C GLY A 425 -9.09 -5.04 23.31
N TYR A 426 -8.23 -5.65 24.14
CA TYR A 426 -8.66 -6.39 25.32
C TYR A 426 -8.85 -5.48 26.54
N GLU A 427 -9.96 -5.66 27.25
CA GLU A 427 -10.17 -5.03 28.55
C GLU A 427 -9.22 -5.63 29.61
N VAL A 428 -8.09 -4.97 29.76
CA VAL A 428 -7.05 -5.22 30.76
C VAL A 428 -7.57 -5.40 32.20
N PRO A 429 -8.59 -4.67 32.69
CA PRO A 429 -9.09 -4.81 34.07
C PRO A 429 -9.61 -6.22 34.42
N GLU A 430 -10.16 -6.96 33.46
CA GLU A 430 -10.71 -8.30 33.68
C GLU A 430 -9.64 -9.40 33.80
N LEU A 431 -8.46 -9.16 33.24
CA LEU A 431 -7.30 -10.06 33.37
C LEU A 431 -6.73 -9.99 34.79
N CYS A 432 -6.79 -8.82 35.42
CA CYS A 432 -6.34 -8.57 36.79
C CYS A 432 -7.39 -8.85 37.89
N SER A 433 -8.68 -8.90 37.54
CA SER A 433 -9.79 -9.04 38.51
C SER A 433 -10.09 -10.50 38.93
N GLY A 434 -9.61 -11.48 38.18
CA GLY A 434 -9.84 -12.90 38.47
C GLY A 434 -8.99 -13.42 39.63
N ARG A 435 -9.49 -13.31 40.87
CA ARG A 435 -8.98 -13.95 42.11
C ARG A 435 -7.53 -14.47 41.99
N LEU A 436 -6.56 -13.57 41.98
CA LEU A 436 -5.17 -13.84 42.40
C LEU A 436 -5.10 -13.95 43.95
N THR A 437 -6.15 -14.50 44.58
CA THR A 437 -6.31 -14.58 46.04
C THR A 437 -6.11 -15.99 46.59
N LYS A 438 -5.96 -17.00 45.72
CA LYS A 438 -5.50 -18.31 46.20
C LYS A 438 -3.97 -18.34 46.16
N PRO A 439 -3.29 -18.41 47.32
CA PRO A 439 -1.86 -18.66 47.34
C PRO A 439 -1.61 -19.97 46.58
N LEU A 440 -0.71 -19.91 45.60
CA LEU A 440 -0.20 -21.10 44.91
C LEU A 440 0.38 -22.05 45.96
N GLY A 441 0.12 -23.34 45.80
CA GLY A 441 0.58 -24.38 46.71
C GLY A 441 2.07 -24.27 47.02
N LYS A 442 2.41 -24.55 48.28
CA LYS A 442 3.76 -24.65 48.87
C LYS A 442 4.72 -23.52 48.48
N ALA A 443 4.38 -22.28 48.83
CA ALA A 443 5.41 -21.29 49.12
C ALA A 443 6.13 -21.73 50.41
N GLU A 444 7.42 -22.07 50.31
CA GLU A 444 8.18 -22.70 51.41
C GLU A 444 8.49 -21.77 52.59
N THR A 445 8.18 -20.46 52.52
CA THR A 445 8.40 -19.54 53.65
C THR A 445 7.37 -18.39 53.72
N PRO A 446 7.05 -17.88 54.91
CA PRO A 446 6.17 -16.72 55.10
C PRO A 446 6.63 -15.43 54.39
N GLU A 447 7.94 -15.27 54.18
CA GLU A 447 8.51 -14.10 53.49
C GLU A 447 8.29 -14.11 51.98
N SER A 448 8.34 -15.27 51.33
CA SER A 448 8.05 -15.36 49.89
C SER A 448 6.59 -15.00 49.61
N ARG A 449 5.67 -15.38 50.50
CA ARG A 449 4.24 -15.01 50.43
C ARG A 449 4.03 -13.49 50.53
N LYS A 450 4.72 -12.80 51.45
CA LYS A 450 4.66 -11.33 51.56
C LYS A 450 5.23 -10.62 50.33
N LYS A 451 6.35 -11.11 49.78
CA LYS A 451 6.95 -10.54 48.55
C LYS A 451 6.03 -10.72 47.34
N SER A 452 5.40 -11.89 47.19
CA SER A 452 4.41 -12.13 46.13
C SER A 452 3.18 -11.23 46.30
N GLU A 453 2.62 -11.10 47.49
CA GLU A 453 1.47 -10.22 47.75
C GLU A 453 1.78 -8.74 47.47
N ALA A 454 2.96 -8.26 47.88
CA ALA A 454 3.42 -6.90 47.59
C ALA A 454 3.61 -6.67 46.08
N TYR A 455 4.20 -7.65 45.38
CA TYR A 455 4.38 -7.62 43.93
C TYR A 455 3.04 -7.56 43.19
N TYR A 456 2.06 -8.41 43.54
CA TYR A 456 0.74 -8.39 42.91
C TYR A 456 -0.05 -7.11 43.22
N ARG A 457 0.12 -6.50 44.40
CA ARG A 457 -0.45 -5.17 44.71
C ARG A 457 0.18 -4.07 43.86
N ALA A 458 1.51 -4.07 43.74
CA ALA A 458 2.23 -3.10 42.89
C ALA A 458 1.84 -3.25 41.42
N LEU A 459 1.73 -4.49 40.94
CA LEU A 459 1.31 -4.79 39.57
C LEU A 459 -0.13 -4.34 39.33
N ARG A 460 -1.07 -4.66 40.24
CA ARG A 460 -2.46 -4.17 40.16
C ARG A 460 -2.52 -2.64 40.15
N MET A 461 -1.74 -1.95 40.98
CA MET A 461 -1.70 -0.48 40.98
C MET A 461 -1.13 0.07 39.66
N LYS A 462 -0.03 -0.50 39.14
CA LYS A 462 0.57 -0.11 37.86
C LYS A 462 -0.40 -0.36 36.69
N CYS A 463 -1.06 -1.52 36.64
CA CYS A 463 -2.08 -1.84 35.63
C CYS A 463 -3.27 -0.87 35.68
N THR A 464 -3.70 -0.48 36.88
CA THR A 464 -4.79 0.49 37.06
C THR A 464 -4.35 1.90 36.62
N GLN A 465 -3.12 2.30 36.95
CA GLN A 465 -2.56 3.59 36.54
C GLN A 465 -2.31 3.66 35.02
N ASP A 466 -1.81 2.61 34.40
CA ASP A 466 -1.56 2.54 32.96
C ASP A 466 -2.87 2.45 32.17
N ALA A 467 -3.86 1.66 32.64
CA ALA A 467 -5.20 1.68 32.08
C ALA A 467 -5.84 3.08 32.15
N LEU A 468 -5.67 3.80 33.26
CA LEU A 468 -6.15 5.19 33.40
C LEU A 468 -5.40 6.21 32.52
N ARG A 469 -4.11 5.97 32.23
CA ARG A 469 -3.33 6.79 31.28
C ARG A 469 -3.77 6.56 29.84
N TRP A 470 -4.11 5.32 29.48
CA TRP A 470 -4.58 4.96 28.14
C TRP A 470 -6.01 5.44 27.87
N VAL A 471 -6.92 5.38 28.85
CA VAL A 471 -8.29 5.93 28.76
C VAL A 471 -8.29 7.47 28.61
N ARG A 472 -7.21 8.16 29.01
CA ARG A 472 -7.08 9.63 28.93
C ARG A 472 -6.30 10.14 27.72
N ARG A 473 -5.77 9.28 26.85
CA ARG A 473 -5.23 9.74 25.56
C ARG A 473 -6.39 10.01 24.61
N PRO A 474 -6.59 11.24 24.11
CA PRO A 474 -7.52 11.46 23.02
C PRO A 474 -7.03 10.66 21.81
N LEU A 475 -7.93 9.87 21.21
CA LEU A 475 -7.79 9.30 19.88
C LEU A 475 -7.60 10.45 18.88
N ARG A 476 -6.36 10.93 18.76
CA ARG A 476 -5.89 11.72 17.62
C ARG A 476 -4.67 10.99 17.10
N VAL A 477 -4.68 10.80 15.78
CA VAL A 477 -3.73 10.06 14.94
C VAL A 477 -4.15 8.61 14.68
N LEU A 478 -4.82 8.48 13.53
CA LEU A 478 -4.76 7.43 12.49
C LEU A 478 -4.88 5.97 12.92
#